data_AF-A0A0Q8SLH1-F1
#
_entry.id   AF-A0A0Q8SLH1-F1
#
_cell.length_a   1.000
_cell.length_b   1.000
_cell.length_c   1.000
_cell.angle_alpha   90.00
_cell.angle_beta   90.00
_cell.angle_gamma   90.00
#
_symmetry.space_group_name_H-M   'P 1'
#
loop_
_entity.id
_entity.type
_entity.pdbx_description
1 polymer ?
#
loop_
_entity_poly.entity_id
_entity_poly.type
_entity_poly.pdbx_seq_one_letter_code
_entity_poly.pdbx_strand_id
1 'polypeptide(L)'
;MRMSDHPPQAPALQRQAFDHLLARFDASAGEPPATRWPWLEAAHVLGQTRLGLHWRSHTAMLRYALQLHDGNEVLGQLLRLALVPLGHLLQRLPLGNIGRAHVSALSPMATSADTADRINAALRAMRSPDL
;
A
#
# COMPACT_ATOMS: atom_id res chain seq x y z
N MET A 1 13.54 -23.41 31.39
CA MET A 1 14.01 -23.27 29.99
C MET A 1 12.96 -22.44 29.25
N ARG A 2 13.30 -21.22 28.81
CA ARG A 2 12.32 -20.22 28.31
C ARG A 2 11.78 -20.64 26.94
N MET A 3 10.47 -20.83 26.82
CA MET A 3 9.77 -20.75 25.54
C MET A 3 9.55 -19.27 25.24
N SER A 4 10.37 -18.70 24.36
CA SER A 4 10.15 -17.38 23.78
C SER A 4 10.15 -17.51 22.26
N ASP A 5 9.24 -18.33 21.75
CA ASP A 5 8.84 -18.29 20.35
C ASP A 5 7.99 -17.04 20.14
N HIS A 6 8.61 -15.95 19.70
CA HIS A 6 7.89 -14.72 19.40
C HIS A 6 7.80 -14.47 17.89
N PRO A 7 6.84 -15.10 17.17
CA PRO A 7 6.29 -14.51 15.95
C PRO A 7 4.75 -14.54 15.97
N PRO A 8 4.11 -13.38 16.16
CA PRO A 8 3.27 -12.82 15.10
C PRO A 8 3.35 -11.27 15.01
N GLN A 9 4.37 -10.67 15.63
CA GLN A 9 4.50 -9.21 15.67
C GLN A 9 4.70 -8.59 14.29
N ALA A 10 5.53 -9.20 13.42
CA ALA A 10 5.76 -8.65 12.08
C ALA A 10 4.48 -8.60 11.22
N PRO A 11 3.59 -9.61 11.26
CA PRO A 11 2.28 -9.48 10.65
C PRO A 11 1.35 -8.43 11.23
N ALA A 12 1.22 -8.36 12.54
CA ALA A 12 0.40 -7.34 13.17
C ALA A 12 0.93 -5.93 12.86
N LEU A 13 2.25 -5.73 12.98
CA LEU A 13 2.92 -4.46 12.73
C LEU A 13 2.74 -3.98 11.29
N GLN A 14 2.90 -4.85 10.29
CA GLN A 14 2.67 -4.47 8.89
C GLN A 14 1.22 -4.04 8.66
N ARG A 15 0.25 -4.73 9.28
CA ARG A 15 -1.17 -4.34 9.17
C ARG A 15 -1.44 -2.99 9.84
N GLN A 16 -0.92 -2.78 11.04
CA GLN A 16 -1.03 -1.51 11.76
C GLN A 16 -0.40 -0.36 10.99
N ALA A 17 0.80 -0.55 10.43
CA ALA A 17 1.47 0.47 9.62
C ALA A 17 0.72 0.74 8.31
N PHE A 18 0.15 -0.30 7.69
CA PHE A 18 -0.73 -0.14 6.53
C PHE A 18 -1.99 0.68 6.87
N ASP A 19 -2.65 0.34 7.98
CA ASP A 19 -3.85 1.05 8.44
C ASP A 19 -3.50 2.51 8.82
N HIS A 20 -2.32 2.75 9.40
CA HIS A 20 -1.81 4.10 9.64
C HIS A 20 -1.62 4.90 8.34
N LEU A 21 -1.03 4.30 7.29
CA LEU A 21 -0.87 4.96 5.99
C LEU A 21 -2.23 5.33 5.36
N LEU A 22 -3.23 4.46 5.46
CA LEU A 22 -4.59 4.78 5.01
C LEU A 22 -5.23 5.89 5.86
N ALA A 23 -5.02 5.89 7.17
CA ALA A 23 -5.50 6.96 8.04
C ALA A 23 -4.84 8.32 7.71
N ARG A 24 -3.55 8.34 7.33
CA ARG A 24 -2.87 9.55 6.84
C ARG A 24 -3.43 10.02 5.49
N PHE A 25 -3.77 9.10 4.59
CA PHE A 25 -4.49 9.43 3.37
C PHE A 25 -5.85 10.07 3.67
N ASP A 26 -6.65 9.48 4.57
CA ASP A 26 -7.96 10.02 4.94
C ASP A 26 -7.83 11.40 5.61
N ALA A 27 -6.86 11.56 6.53
CA ALA A 27 -6.61 12.82 7.23
C ALA A 27 -6.10 13.96 6.32
N SER A 28 -5.54 13.64 5.15
CA SER A 28 -5.10 14.64 4.17
C SER A 28 -6.24 15.13 3.26
N ALA A 29 -7.51 14.94 3.65
CA ALA A 29 -8.66 15.34 2.85
C ALA A 29 -8.62 16.85 2.55
N GLY A 30 -8.90 17.22 1.30
CA GLY A 30 -8.79 18.61 0.83
C GLY A 30 -7.40 19.00 0.31
N GLU A 31 -6.35 18.22 0.58
CA GLU A 31 -5.02 18.45 0.02
C GLU A 31 -4.96 18.13 -1.49
N PRO A 32 -4.04 18.74 -2.24
CA PRO A 32 -3.85 18.43 -3.65
C PRO A 32 -3.49 16.95 -3.90
N PRO A 33 -3.82 16.38 -5.08
CA PRO A 33 -3.51 14.99 -5.39
C PRO A 33 -2.04 14.61 -5.23
N ALA A 34 -1.12 15.54 -5.54
CA ALA A 34 0.32 15.34 -5.38
C ALA A 34 0.72 15.01 -3.92
N THR A 35 -0.02 15.51 -2.93
CA THR A 35 0.22 15.26 -1.50
C THR A 35 -0.48 13.98 -1.03
N ARG A 36 -1.58 13.60 -1.68
CA ARG A 36 -2.45 12.49 -1.27
C ARG A 36 -2.00 11.13 -1.84
N TRP A 37 -1.62 11.09 -3.12
CA TRP A 37 -1.19 9.86 -3.79
C TRP A 37 -0.02 9.13 -3.11
N PRO A 38 1.02 9.81 -2.60
CA PRO A 38 2.14 9.15 -1.93
C PRO A 38 1.73 8.27 -0.73
N TRP A 39 0.64 8.60 -0.03
CA TRP A 39 0.13 7.75 1.05
C TRP A 39 -0.43 6.43 0.55
N LEU A 40 -1.15 6.45 -0.58
CA LEU A 40 -1.70 5.24 -1.19
C LEU A 40 -0.60 4.40 -1.84
N GLU A 41 0.38 5.02 -2.48
CA GLU A 41 1.55 4.35 -3.08
C GLU A 41 2.37 3.62 -2.01
N ALA A 42 2.62 4.27 -0.87
CA ALA A 42 3.25 3.64 0.29
C ALA A 42 2.41 2.49 0.87
N ALA A 43 1.10 2.68 1.03
CA ALA A 43 0.22 1.62 1.52
C ALA A 43 0.21 0.41 0.57
N HIS A 44 0.19 0.66 -0.74
CA HIS A 44 0.27 -0.39 -1.75
C HIS A 44 1.59 -1.16 -1.65
N VAL A 45 2.74 -0.50 -1.72
CA VAL A 45 4.07 -1.15 -1.63
C VAL A 45 4.20 -1.93 -0.32
N LEU A 46 3.79 -1.36 0.82
CA LEU A 46 3.80 -2.07 2.09
C LEU A 46 2.85 -3.28 2.07
N GLY A 47 1.69 -3.18 1.44
CA GLY A 47 0.67 -4.22 1.40
C GLY A 47 0.86 -5.30 0.34
N GLN A 48 1.78 -5.11 -0.62
CA GLN A 48 1.91 -5.93 -1.84
C GLN A 48 1.95 -7.44 -1.58
N THR A 49 2.72 -7.87 -0.57
CA THR A 49 2.96 -9.27 -0.24
C THR A 49 1.81 -9.95 0.51
N ARG A 50 0.72 -9.22 0.81
CA ARG A 50 -0.46 -9.78 1.46
C ARG A 50 -1.71 -9.51 0.66
N LEU A 51 -2.33 -10.56 0.14
CA LEU A 51 -3.52 -10.48 -0.72
C LEU A 51 -4.57 -9.50 -0.20
N GLY A 52 -4.95 -9.61 1.09
CA GLY A 52 -5.95 -8.72 1.68
C GLY A 52 -5.52 -7.25 1.77
N LEU A 53 -4.24 -6.95 2.03
CA LEU A 53 -3.74 -5.57 2.06
C LEU A 53 -3.57 -5.00 0.65
N HIS A 54 -3.03 -5.81 -0.26
CA HIS A 54 -2.87 -5.48 -1.67
C HIS A 54 -4.23 -5.15 -2.30
N TRP A 55 -5.26 -5.98 -2.06
CA TRP A 55 -6.63 -5.71 -2.52
C TRP A 55 -7.21 -4.41 -1.93
N ARG A 56 -7.04 -4.19 -0.62
CA ARG A 56 -7.48 -2.95 0.05
C ARG A 56 -6.80 -1.72 -0.54
N SER A 57 -5.52 -1.80 -0.89
CA SER A 57 -4.78 -0.68 -1.51
C SER A 57 -5.37 -0.29 -2.86
N HIS A 58 -5.61 -1.25 -3.76
CA HIS A 58 -6.24 -0.97 -5.06
C HIS A 58 -7.67 -0.49 -4.93
N THR A 59 -8.42 -0.99 -3.94
CA THR A 59 -9.77 -0.48 -3.66
C THR A 59 -9.74 0.99 -3.21
N ALA A 60 -8.78 1.37 -2.37
CA ALA A 60 -8.60 2.75 -1.94
C ALA A 60 -8.15 3.66 -3.11
N MET A 61 -7.20 3.19 -3.93
CA MET A 61 -6.76 3.89 -5.15
C MET A 61 -7.91 4.07 -6.15
N LEU A 62 -8.72 3.04 -6.39
CA LEU A 62 -9.89 3.11 -7.27
C LEU A 62 -10.89 4.14 -6.76
N ARG A 63 -11.20 4.12 -5.46
CA ARG A 63 -12.10 5.10 -4.85
C ARG A 63 -11.57 6.52 -5.04
N TYR A 64 -10.27 6.73 -4.85
CA TYR A 64 -9.67 8.05 -5.02
C TYR A 64 -9.66 8.50 -6.47
N ALA A 65 -9.36 7.60 -7.42
CA ALA A 65 -9.45 7.88 -8.85
C ALA A 65 -10.87 8.30 -9.27
N LEU A 66 -11.90 7.63 -8.73
CA LEU A 66 -13.30 8.02 -8.95
C LEU A 66 -13.61 9.42 -8.41
N GLN A 67 -13.09 9.78 -7.23
CA GLN A 67 -13.24 11.13 -6.65
C GLN A 67 -12.55 12.21 -7.49
N LEU A 68 -11.44 11.87 -8.13
CA LEU A 68 -10.71 12.78 -9.02
C LEU A 68 -11.26 12.81 -10.44
N HIS A 69 -12.24 11.96 -10.77
CA HIS A 69 -12.72 11.74 -12.13
C HIS A 69 -11.59 11.35 -13.11
N ASP A 70 -10.55 10.64 -12.63
CA ASP A 70 -9.43 10.16 -13.43
C ASP A 70 -9.75 8.81 -14.07
N GLY A 71 -10.30 8.84 -15.28
CA GLY A 71 -10.73 7.63 -16.00
C GLY A 71 -9.59 6.65 -16.31
N ASN A 72 -8.37 7.15 -16.56
CA ASN A 72 -7.21 6.29 -16.83
C ASN A 72 -6.81 5.51 -15.58
N GLU A 73 -6.80 6.19 -14.43
CA GLU A 73 -6.52 5.54 -13.16
C GLU A 73 -7.65 4.58 -12.76
N VAL A 74 -8.92 4.92 -12.97
CA VAL A 74 -10.05 4.02 -12.73
C VAL A 74 -9.88 2.70 -13.51
N LEU A 75 -9.63 2.77 -14.82
CA LEU A 75 -9.42 1.56 -15.64
C LEU A 75 -8.19 0.76 -15.19
N GLY A 76 -7.09 1.45 -14.88
CA GLY A 76 -5.86 0.84 -14.40
C GLY A 76 -6.04 0.08 -13.07
N GLN A 77 -6.84 0.63 -12.14
CA GLN A 77 -7.14 -0.02 -10.86
C GLN A 77 -8.09 -1.21 -11.03
N LEU A 78 -9.08 -1.14 -11.91
CA LEU A 78 -9.96 -2.28 -12.23
C LEU A 78 -9.17 -3.46 -12.79
N LEU A 79 -8.25 -3.22 -13.73
CA LEU A 79 -7.35 -4.24 -14.26
C LEU A 79 -6.50 -4.85 -13.14
N ARG A 80 -5.91 -4.02 -12.27
CA ARG A 80 -5.07 -4.49 -11.16
C ARG A 80 -5.86 -5.31 -10.14
N LEU A 81 -7.10 -4.94 -9.82
CA LEU A 81 -7.98 -5.76 -8.99
C LEU A 81 -8.22 -7.14 -9.61
N ALA A 82 -8.39 -7.23 -10.92
CA ALA A 82 -8.50 -8.53 -11.60
C ALA A 82 -7.19 -9.34 -11.56
N LEU A 83 -6.03 -8.69 -11.66
CA LEU A 83 -4.71 -9.34 -11.67
C LEU A 83 -4.21 -9.76 -10.29
N VAL A 84 -4.59 -9.07 -9.22
CA VAL A 84 -4.11 -9.32 -7.85
C VAL A 84 -4.27 -10.79 -7.41
N PRO A 85 -5.46 -11.43 -7.54
CA PRO A 85 -5.62 -12.83 -7.18
C PRO A 85 -4.69 -13.76 -7.97
N LEU A 86 -4.52 -13.50 -9.28
CA LEU A 86 -3.65 -14.28 -10.16
C LEU A 86 -2.18 -14.13 -9.77
N GLY A 87 -1.72 -12.90 -9.52
CA GLY A 87 -0.33 -12.63 -9.11
C GLY A 87 0.03 -13.27 -7.78
N HIS A 88 -0.88 -13.25 -6.80
CA HIS A 88 -0.72 -13.95 -5.52
C HIS A 88 -0.74 -15.47 -5.68
N LEU A 89 -1.63 -16.02 -6.51
CA LEU A 89 -1.67 -17.46 -6.78
C LEU A 89 -0.36 -17.95 -7.42
N LEU A 90 0.19 -17.18 -8.35
CA LEU A 90 1.43 -17.50 -9.05
C LEU A 90 2.70 -17.09 -8.28
N GLN A 91 2.57 -16.46 -7.10
CA GLN A 91 3.68 -15.88 -6.31
C GLN A 91 4.58 -14.95 -7.14
N ARG A 92 4.00 -14.28 -8.14
CA ARG A 92 4.70 -13.35 -9.05
C ARG A 92 4.13 -11.97 -8.87
N LEU A 93 4.75 -11.21 -7.98
CA LEU A 93 4.36 -9.84 -7.67
C LEU A 93 5.42 -8.86 -8.17
N PRO A 94 5.02 -7.73 -8.77
CA PRO A 94 5.93 -6.66 -9.19
C PRO A 94 6.38 -5.85 -7.98
N LEU A 95 7.28 -6.40 -7.16
CA LEU A 95 7.71 -5.78 -5.91
C LEU A 95 8.22 -4.34 -6.15
N GLY A 96 7.81 -3.44 -5.25
CA GLY A 96 8.16 -2.02 -5.27
C GLY A 96 7.39 -1.18 -6.31
N ASN A 97 6.55 -1.80 -7.15
CA ASN A 97 5.64 -1.06 -8.02
C ASN A 97 4.69 -0.19 -7.18
N ILE A 98 4.46 1.06 -7.59
CA ILE A 98 3.64 2.01 -6.79
C ILE A 98 2.14 1.86 -7.01
N GLY A 99 1.70 0.98 -7.91
CA GLY A 99 0.29 0.65 -8.13
C GLY A 99 -0.48 1.61 -9.03
N ARG A 100 0.14 2.70 -9.50
CA ARG A 100 -0.47 3.74 -10.34
C ARG A 100 -0.66 3.30 -11.80
N ALA A 101 -1.67 3.83 -12.48
CA ALA A 101 -1.97 3.47 -13.87
C ALA A 101 -0.93 3.97 -14.89
N HIS A 102 -0.17 5.01 -14.56
CA HIS A 102 0.90 5.53 -15.43
C HIS A 102 2.18 4.67 -15.40
N VAL A 103 2.27 3.67 -14.52
CA VAL A 103 3.32 2.65 -14.53
C VAL A 103 2.74 1.31 -14.99
N SER A 104 3.54 0.48 -15.66
CA SER A 104 3.13 -0.87 -16.04
C SER A 104 2.76 -1.70 -14.82
N ALA A 105 1.64 -2.43 -14.87
CA ALA A 105 1.17 -3.28 -13.78
C ALA A 105 2.06 -4.49 -13.50
N LEU A 106 2.95 -4.85 -14.44
CA LEU A 106 3.81 -6.04 -14.35
C LEU A 106 5.28 -5.69 -14.13
N SER A 107 5.63 -4.41 -14.03
CA SER A 107 7.02 -3.96 -13.87
C SER A 107 7.42 -3.95 -12.40
N PRO A 108 8.40 -4.76 -11.95
CA PRO A 108 9.08 -4.54 -10.68
C PRO A 108 9.76 -3.17 -10.70
N MET A 109 9.90 -2.55 -9.54
CA MET A 109 10.52 -1.24 -9.40
C MET A 109 11.33 -1.18 -8.10
N ALA A 110 12.41 -0.39 -8.09
CA ALA A 110 13.03 -0.01 -6.83
C ALA A 110 12.06 0.90 -6.06
N THR A 111 11.85 0.64 -4.78
CA THR A 111 11.05 1.53 -3.93
C THR A 111 11.75 2.89 -3.85
N SER A 112 11.03 3.96 -4.18
CA SER A 112 11.58 5.33 -4.09
C SER A 112 11.85 5.72 -2.64
N ALA A 113 12.75 6.68 -2.43
CA ALA A 113 13.08 7.18 -1.09
C ALA A 113 11.83 7.71 -0.35
N ASP A 114 10.99 8.53 -0.99
CA ASP A 114 9.77 9.07 -0.36
C ASP A 114 8.80 7.95 0.07
N THR A 115 8.60 6.94 -0.79
CA THR A 115 7.76 5.79 -0.45
C THR A 115 8.35 5.00 0.72
N ALA A 116 9.65 4.73 0.70
CA ALA A 116 10.34 4.02 1.78
C ALA A 116 10.27 4.80 3.10
N ASP A 117 10.45 6.12 3.07
CA ASP A 117 10.43 6.99 4.24
C ASP A 117 9.04 7.00 4.91
N ARG A 118 7.96 7.07 4.12
CA ARG A 118 6.58 6.96 4.64
C ARG A 118 6.31 5.61 5.28
N ILE A 119 6.74 4.53 4.62
CA ILE A 119 6.59 3.17 5.17
C ILE A 119 7.37 3.05 6.49
N ASN A 120 8.61 3.52 6.52
CA ASN A 120 9.46 3.47 7.70
C ASN A 120 8.90 4.34 8.84
N ALA A 121 8.36 5.52 8.54
CA ALA A 121 7.70 6.37 9.52
C ALA A 121 6.47 5.68 10.12
N ALA A 122 5.62 5.07 9.29
CA ALA A 122 4.45 4.31 9.77
C ALA A 122 4.86 3.10 10.63
N LEU A 123 5.89 2.35 10.20
CA LEU A 123 6.41 1.23 10.98
C LEU A 123 7.00 1.68 12.33
N ARG A 124 7.71 2.81 12.37
CA ARG A 124 8.23 3.38 13.64
C ARG A 124 7.09 3.80 14.57
N ALA A 125 6.08 4.50 14.05
CA ALA A 125 4.93 4.93 14.84
C ALA A 125 4.20 3.75 15.49
N MET A 126 4.12 2.60 14.80
CA MET A 126 3.43 1.41 15.33
C MET A 126 4.31 0.52 16.23
N ARG A 127 5.64 0.70 16.21
CA ARG A 127 6.57 0.01 17.14
C ARG A 127 6.61 0.65 18.52
N SER A 128 6.32 1.94 18.60
CA SER A 128 6.33 2.72 19.84
C SER A 128 4.99 3.45 20.00
N PRO A 129 3.92 2.74 20.39
CA PRO A 129 2.61 3.36 20.51
C PRO A 129 2.52 4.44 21.60
N ASP A 130 3.45 4.53 22.56
CA ASP A 130 3.44 5.55 23.62
C ASP A 130 4.86 5.92 24.11
N LEU A 131 5.16 7.22 24.11
CA LEU A 131 5.80 7.96 25.21
C LEU A 131 4.79 9.01 25.68
#